data_AF-A0A959JI23-F1
#
_entry.id   AF-A0A959JI23-F1
#
_cell.length_a   1.000
_cell.length_b   1.000
_cell.length_c   1.000
_cell.angle_alpha   90.00
_cell.angle_beta   90.00
_cell.angle_gamma   90.00
#
_symmetry.space_group_name_H-M   'P 1'
#
loop_
_entity.id
_entity.type
_entity.pdbx_description
1 polymer ?
#
loop_
_entity_poly.entity_id
_entity_poly.type
_entity_poly.pdbx_seq_one_letter_code
_entity_poly.pdbx_strand_id
1 'polypeptide(L)'
;SIKFVYHHEIHSYGGYGYWNFYGDVTRFDQVTNEWVLVPGLQDKPAVDATNFRFCFIRDSLLYAYFQWSWPYHTNRNNPIKEDVLYSYNLNTNRWKLEGDVSNHFPRQLGDAHYESANYILEFNKEGIGVLLDKRSLQFKYNLPLYRLSARYPELVAGNTLSCRQIRNDSICFYDTSRLRVVVNLKEIDQAASGTSEPMILPPSWEAYAIGLGGLALLLTGAGIFYLRKRKSPQVMNASASRIHEESSWPELHPYIGQTIVQQVLDECLGIQEVASSNIQRNKRSALIKQINEDDATGFRIERVRNAEDSRIYDYHIRFIPKN
;
A
#
# COMPACT_ATOMS: atom_id res chain seq x y z
N SER A 1 -19.93 23.47 9.54
CA SER A 1 -19.43 22.39 10.42
C SER A 1 -20.49 21.32 10.50
N ILE A 2 -20.10 20.07 10.74
CA ILE A 2 -21.04 18.98 11.05
C ILE A 2 -20.99 18.72 12.56
N LYS A 3 -22.17 18.48 13.16
CA LYS A 3 -22.31 18.04 14.55
C LYS A 3 -22.76 16.60 14.56
N PHE A 4 -22.18 15.79 15.44
CA PHE A 4 -22.50 14.37 15.52
C PHE A 4 -22.34 13.84 16.93
N VAL A 5 -22.92 12.68 17.19
CA VAL A 5 -22.80 11.98 18.48
C VAL A 5 -21.94 10.74 18.28
N TYR A 6 -20.93 10.56 19.12
CA TYR A 6 -20.07 9.38 19.16
C TYR A 6 -19.77 9.03 20.62
N HIS A 7 -19.94 7.76 21.00
CA HIS A 7 -19.79 7.29 22.39
C HIS A 7 -20.53 8.14 23.44
N HIS A 8 -21.73 8.61 23.12
CA HIS A 8 -22.56 9.52 23.95
C HIS A 8 -22.00 10.94 24.13
N GLU A 9 -20.95 11.30 23.41
CA GLU A 9 -20.35 12.63 23.41
C GLU A 9 -20.75 13.38 22.14
N ILE A 10 -20.92 14.69 22.26
CA ILE A 10 -21.22 15.55 21.11
C ILE A 10 -19.89 16.01 20.53
N HIS A 11 -19.70 15.74 19.26
CA HIS A 11 -18.54 16.16 18.50
C HIS A 11 -18.91 17.13 17.38
N SER A 12 -17.90 17.80 16.87
CA SER A 12 -17.99 18.69 15.73
C SER A 12 -16.79 18.49 14.84
N TYR A 13 -17.02 18.52 13.53
CA TYR A 13 -15.94 18.58 12.56
C TYR A 13 -16.14 19.76 11.61
N GLY A 14 -15.03 20.40 11.25
CA GLY A 14 -15.03 21.58 10.41
C GLY A 14 -15.61 22.80 11.11
N GLY A 15 -15.80 23.86 10.33
CA GLY A 15 -16.42 25.09 10.80
C GLY A 15 -15.62 26.33 10.45
N TYR A 16 -16.33 27.45 10.51
CA TYR A 16 -15.78 28.77 10.31
C TYR A 16 -15.70 29.47 11.67
N GLY A 17 -14.51 29.89 12.07
CA GLY A 17 -14.34 30.92 13.08
C GLY A 17 -14.01 32.26 12.44
N TYR A 18 -13.97 33.31 13.26
CA TYR A 18 -13.84 34.71 12.80
C TYR A 18 -12.72 34.98 11.78
N TRP A 19 -11.63 34.20 11.78
CA TRP A 19 -10.49 34.40 10.85
C TRP A 19 -9.94 33.12 10.23
N ASN A 20 -10.34 31.94 10.72
CA ASN A 20 -9.77 30.65 10.34
C ASN A 20 -10.84 29.56 10.16
N PHE A 21 -10.53 28.62 9.28
CA PHE A 21 -11.26 27.37 9.13
C PHE A 21 -10.60 26.31 10.01
N TYR A 22 -11.42 25.56 10.77
CA TYR A 22 -10.91 24.59 11.73
C TYR A 22 -11.06 23.18 11.20
N GLY A 23 -9.94 22.60 10.73
CA GLY A 23 -9.83 21.24 10.16
C GLY A 23 -9.82 20.13 11.18
N ASP A 24 -10.14 20.46 12.42
CA ASP A 24 -9.95 19.59 13.56
C ASP A 24 -11.31 19.11 14.08
N VAL A 25 -11.30 17.93 14.70
CA VAL A 25 -12.45 17.43 15.44
C VAL A 25 -12.43 18.07 16.81
N THR A 26 -13.57 18.60 17.24
CA THR A 26 -13.78 19.08 18.60
C THR A 26 -14.86 18.25 19.28
N ARG A 27 -14.82 18.22 20.60
CA ARG A 27 -15.81 17.56 21.46
C ARG A 27 -16.38 18.59 22.42
N PHE A 28 -17.67 18.53 22.70
CA PHE A 28 -18.29 19.32 23.74
C PHE A 28 -18.06 18.66 25.11
N ASP A 29 -17.31 19.34 25.98
CA ASP A 29 -17.12 18.94 27.37
C ASP A 29 -18.29 19.47 28.19
N GLN A 30 -19.10 18.55 28.72
CA GLN A 30 -20.28 18.88 29.51
C GLN A 30 -19.95 19.41 30.92
N VAL A 31 -18.75 19.14 31.43
CA VAL A 31 -18.32 19.61 32.75
C VAL A 31 -17.96 21.09 32.69
N THR A 32 -17.21 21.47 31.65
CA THR A 32 -16.79 22.87 31.46
C THR A 32 -17.76 23.69 30.62
N ASN A 33 -18.69 23.04 29.90
CA ASN A 33 -19.56 23.63 28.88
C ASN A 33 -18.78 24.27 27.70
N GLU A 34 -17.65 23.68 27.34
CA GLU A 34 -16.77 24.22 26.31
C GLU A 34 -16.50 23.20 25.18
N TRP A 35 -16.14 23.71 24.01
CA TRP A 35 -15.63 22.86 22.93
C TRP A 35 -14.13 22.65 23.12
N VAL A 36 -13.74 21.41 23.36
CA VAL A 36 -12.34 21.00 23.50
C VAL A 36 -11.83 20.36 22.20
N LEU A 37 -10.58 20.62 21.86
CA LEU A 37 -9.93 20.01 20.70
C LEU A 37 -9.70 18.52 20.95
N VAL A 38 -10.08 17.66 19.99
CA VAL A 38 -9.65 16.27 19.96
C VAL A 38 -8.32 16.23 19.21
N PRO A 39 -7.18 15.98 19.89
CA PRO A 39 -5.87 16.07 19.25
C PRO A 39 -5.75 15.04 18.15
N GLY A 40 -5.59 15.50 16.91
CA GLY A 40 -5.28 14.65 15.76
C GLY A 40 -3.83 14.20 15.78
N LEU A 41 -3.59 12.92 15.51
CA LEU A 41 -2.28 12.36 15.24
C LEU A 41 -2.09 12.26 13.71
N GLN A 42 -0.93 12.71 13.19
CA GLN A 42 -0.53 12.75 11.77
C GLN A 42 -1.06 13.93 10.93
N ASP A 43 -0.61 13.97 9.67
CA ASP A 43 -0.94 14.96 8.65
C ASP A 43 -2.45 14.97 8.38
N LYS A 44 -3.12 15.99 8.92
CA LYS A 44 -4.50 16.30 8.57
C LYS A 44 -4.60 16.75 7.10
N PRO A 45 -5.73 16.53 6.42
CA PRO A 45 -5.93 17.10 5.10
C PRO A 45 -5.68 18.60 5.15
N ALA A 46 -4.80 19.10 4.29
CA ALA A 46 -4.42 20.52 4.24
C ALA A 46 -5.55 21.44 3.74
N VAL A 47 -6.78 20.98 3.72
CA VAL A 47 -7.94 21.67 3.16
C VAL A 47 -8.55 22.66 4.15
N ASP A 48 -9.13 23.73 3.63
CA ASP A 48 -10.04 24.54 4.41
C ASP A 48 -11.21 23.66 4.87
N ALA A 49 -11.38 23.56 6.19
CA ALA A 49 -12.23 22.57 6.84
C ALA A 49 -13.74 22.68 6.61
N THR A 50 -14.15 23.69 5.87
CA THR A 50 -15.52 23.89 5.41
C THR A 50 -15.69 23.52 3.94
N ASN A 51 -14.62 23.13 3.26
CA ASN A 51 -14.60 22.76 1.84
C ASN A 51 -14.89 21.28 1.61
N PHE A 52 -15.65 20.65 2.51
CA PHE A 52 -16.21 19.33 2.24
C PHE A 52 -17.61 19.48 1.66
N ARG A 53 -17.92 18.68 0.64
CA ARG A 53 -19.25 18.63 0.03
C ARG A 53 -20.23 17.86 0.91
N PHE A 54 -19.77 16.74 1.46
CA PHE A 54 -20.50 16.00 2.49
C PHE A 54 -19.53 15.39 3.49
N CYS A 55 -20.04 15.18 4.70
CA CYS A 55 -19.31 14.57 5.80
C CYS A 55 -20.29 13.72 6.58
N PHE A 56 -19.89 12.50 6.95
CA PHE A 56 -20.78 11.57 7.65
C PHE A 56 -19.98 10.60 8.51
N ILE A 57 -20.68 9.90 9.40
CA ILE A 57 -20.07 8.91 10.28
C ILE A 57 -20.60 7.53 10.00
N ARG A 58 -19.69 6.57 10.03
CA ARG A 58 -20.00 5.15 10.04
C ARG A 58 -19.04 4.45 10.98
N ASP A 59 -19.60 3.66 11.89
CA ASP A 59 -18.85 2.92 12.91
C ASP A 59 -18.02 3.86 13.80
N SER A 60 -16.70 3.90 13.58
CA SER A 60 -15.74 4.79 14.27
C SER A 60 -14.97 5.70 13.31
N LEU A 61 -15.47 5.82 12.08
CA LEU A 61 -14.85 6.61 11.02
C LEU A 61 -15.75 7.79 10.65
N LEU A 62 -15.17 8.99 10.71
CA LEU A 62 -15.73 10.21 10.14
C LEU A 62 -15.19 10.35 8.71
N TYR A 63 -16.07 10.25 7.73
CA TYR A 63 -15.75 10.43 6.33
C TYR A 63 -15.99 11.88 5.92
N ALA A 64 -15.03 12.49 5.20
CA ALA A 64 -15.13 13.84 4.67
C ALA A 64 -14.70 13.85 3.20
N TYR A 65 -15.63 14.20 2.32
CA TYR A 65 -15.39 14.30 0.88
C TYR A 65 -15.17 15.75 0.48
N PHE A 66 -14.00 16.06 -0.06
CA PHE A 66 -13.61 17.40 -0.49
C PHE A 66 -13.63 17.49 -2.01
N GLN A 67 -14.23 18.57 -2.52
CA GLN A 67 -14.30 18.84 -3.94
C GLN A 67 -13.27 19.92 -4.31
N TRP A 68 -12.46 19.68 -5.33
CA TRP A 68 -11.40 20.60 -5.75
C TRP A 68 -11.95 21.97 -6.16
N SER A 69 -13.04 21.98 -6.92
CA SER A 69 -13.62 23.19 -7.52
C SER A 69 -14.42 24.07 -6.56
N TRP A 70 -14.38 23.81 -5.25
CA TRP A 70 -15.24 24.47 -4.26
C TRP A 70 -14.51 25.31 -3.19
N PRO A 71 -13.41 26.03 -3.48
CA PRO A 71 -12.84 26.90 -2.46
C PRO A 71 -13.85 28.00 -2.10
N TYR A 72 -14.26 28.06 -0.83
CA TYR A 72 -15.18 29.09 -0.31
C TYR A 72 -14.63 30.52 -0.55
N HIS A 73 -13.31 30.65 -0.75
CA HIS A 73 -12.67 31.89 -1.17
C HIS A 73 -11.81 31.69 -2.42
N THR A 74 -12.15 32.40 -3.50
CA THR A 74 -11.43 32.40 -4.78
C THR A 74 -9.97 32.85 -4.69
N ASN A 75 -9.59 33.52 -3.59
CA ASN A 75 -8.27 34.13 -3.41
C ASN A 75 -7.31 33.28 -2.55
N ARG A 76 -7.72 32.10 -2.08
CA ARG A 76 -6.84 31.18 -1.32
C ARG A 76 -6.44 30.00 -2.19
N ASN A 77 -5.16 29.63 -2.15
CA ASN A 77 -4.67 28.42 -2.80
C ASN A 77 -5.35 27.21 -2.14
N ASN A 78 -6.22 26.53 -2.90
CA ASN A 78 -6.76 25.24 -2.49
C ASN A 78 -5.67 24.17 -2.66
N PRO A 79 -5.17 23.53 -1.59
CA PRO A 79 -4.08 22.57 -1.72
C PRO A 79 -4.54 21.23 -2.29
N ILE A 80 -5.84 20.90 -2.22
CA ILE A 80 -6.39 19.80 -3.00
C ILE A 80 -6.49 20.22 -4.46
N LYS A 81 -6.06 19.33 -5.36
CA LYS A 81 -6.12 19.53 -6.82
C LYS A 81 -7.07 18.56 -7.52
N GLU A 82 -7.66 17.67 -6.75
CA GLU A 82 -8.60 16.64 -7.18
C GLU A 82 -9.63 16.40 -6.06
N ASP A 83 -10.68 15.68 -6.41
CA ASP A 83 -11.78 15.35 -5.50
C ASP A 83 -11.34 14.18 -4.62
N VAL A 84 -11.29 14.37 -3.30
CA VAL A 84 -10.64 13.43 -2.39
C VAL A 84 -11.54 13.07 -1.21
N LEU A 85 -11.53 11.80 -0.84
CA LEU A 85 -12.15 11.33 0.40
C LEU A 85 -11.11 11.09 1.46
N TYR A 86 -11.34 11.65 2.63
CA TYR A 86 -10.62 11.31 3.84
C TYR A 86 -11.52 10.58 4.81
N SER A 87 -10.92 9.72 5.64
CA SER A 87 -11.53 9.22 6.86
C SER A 87 -10.70 9.67 8.07
N TYR A 88 -11.39 9.94 9.17
CA TYR A 88 -10.81 10.19 10.47
C TYR A 88 -11.28 9.11 11.43
N ASN A 89 -10.34 8.35 11.96
CA ASN A 89 -10.62 7.30 12.92
C ASN A 89 -10.75 7.89 14.33
N LEU A 90 -11.98 7.91 14.86
CA LEU A 90 -12.34 8.50 16.16
C LEU A 90 -11.74 7.74 17.36
N ASN A 91 -11.33 6.48 17.18
CA ASN A 91 -10.66 5.71 18.24
C ASN A 91 -9.17 6.03 18.32
N THR A 92 -8.52 6.25 17.17
CA THR A 92 -7.06 6.44 17.08
C THR A 92 -6.65 7.89 16.83
N ASN A 93 -7.64 8.76 16.59
CA ASN A 93 -7.49 10.17 16.22
C ASN A 93 -6.62 10.39 14.97
N ARG A 94 -6.68 9.49 13.99
CA ARG A 94 -5.84 9.53 12.79
C ARG A 94 -6.64 9.79 11.53
N TRP A 95 -6.13 10.70 10.71
CA TRP A 95 -6.59 10.91 9.35
C TRP A 95 -5.98 9.87 8.40
N LYS A 96 -6.76 9.46 7.41
CA LYS A 96 -6.34 8.58 6.32
C LYS A 96 -6.94 9.11 5.02
N LEU A 97 -6.11 9.27 4.00
CA LEU A 97 -6.59 9.47 2.63
C LEU A 97 -7.18 8.13 2.15
N GLU A 98 -8.47 8.13 1.85
CA GLU A 98 -9.18 6.94 1.42
C GLU A 98 -9.07 6.76 -0.10
N GLY A 99 -9.01 7.85 -0.88
CA GLY A 99 -8.81 7.78 -2.33
C GLY A 99 -9.22 9.03 -3.11
N ASP A 100 -8.90 9.02 -4.41
CA ASP A 100 -9.45 9.93 -5.40
C ASP A 100 -10.85 9.45 -5.80
N VAL A 101 -11.82 10.34 -5.71
CA VAL A 101 -13.20 10.11 -6.14
C VAL A 101 -13.29 10.74 -7.52
N SER A 102 -12.73 10.04 -8.49
CA SER A 102 -12.48 10.52 -9.85
C SER A 102 -13.59 11.42 -10.46
N ASN A 103 -13.18 12.27 -11.41
CA ASN A 103 -13.84 13.26 -12.29
C ASN A 103 -15.37 13.18 -12.65
N HIS A 104 -16.14 12.22 -12.18
CA HIS A 104 -17.52 11.96 -12.59
C HIS A 104 -18.57 12.52 -11.64
N PHE A 105 -18.19 13.02 -10.46
CA PHE A 105 -19.15 13.75 -9.64
C PHE A 105 -19.51 15.05 -10.35
N PRO A 106 -20.79 15.26 -10.74
CA PRO A 106 -21.15 16.47 -11.46
C PRO A 106 -20.84 17.69 -10.58
N ARG A 107 -20.00 18.59 -11.10
CA ARG A 107 -19.48 19.75 -10.37
C ARG A 107 -20.56 20.77 -9.98
N GLN A 108 -21.77 20.62 -10.49
CA GLN A 108 -22.89 21.57 -10.33
C GLN A 108 -24.13 20.96 -9.66
N LEU A 109 -24.02 19.82 -8.98
CA LEU A 109 -25.09 19.38 -8.09
C LEU A 109 -24.91 20.09 -6.74
N GLY A 110 -25.98 20.60 -6.14
CA GLY A 110 -25.88 21.35 -4.89
C GLY A 110 -27.11 22.15 -4.49
N ASP A 111 -28.16 22.18 -5.31
CA ASP A 111 -29.40 22.87 -4.95
C ASP A 111 -30.11 22.20 -3.78
N ALA A 112 -30.09 20.87 -3.72
CA ALA A 112 -30.64 20.10 -2.63
C ALA A 112 -29.68 19.03 -2.13
N HIS A 113 -29.54 18.92 -0.81
CA HIS A 113 -28.70 17.94 -0.13
C HIS A 113 -29.50 17.32 1.03
N TYR A 114 -29.51 15.99 1.09
CA TYR A 114 -30.20 15.22 2.11
C TYR A 114 -29.31 14.08 2.62
N GLU A 115 -29.07 14.04 3.92
CA GLU A 115 -28.36 12.94 4.58
C GLU A 115 -29.33 12.13 5.45
N SER A 116 -29.37 10.82 5.20
CA SER A 116 -30.10 9.83 5.97
C SER A 116 -29.18 8.90 6.74
N ALA A 117 -29.71 7.87 7.39
CA ALA A 117 -28.89 6.90 8.13
C ALA A 117 -27.88 6.18 7.23
N ASN A 118 -28.31 5.72 6.05
CA ASN A 118 -27.46 4.92 5.14
C ASN A 118 -27.13 5.63 3.83
N TYR A 119 -27.75 6.76 3.50
CA TYR A 119 -27.60 7.38 2.20
C TYR A 119 -27.37 8.88 2.27
N ILE A 120 -26.66 9.41 1.28
CA ILE A 120 -26.59 10.85 0.98
C ILE A 120 -27.16 11.05 -0.42
N LEU A 121 -28.16 11.91 -0.53
CA LEU A 121 -28.79 12.28 -1.80
C LEU A 121 -28.53 13.75 -2.09
N GLU A 122 -28.01 14.03 -3.27
CA GLU A 122 -27.91 15.36 -3.83
C GLU A 122 -28.57 15.43 -5.20
N PHE A 123 -29.18 16.56 -5.54
CA PHE A 123 -29.71 16.79 -6.88
C PHE A 123 -29.81 18.27 -7.20
N ASN A 124 -29.83 18.59 -8.49
CA ASN A 124 -30.03 19.96 -8.99
C ASN A 124 -31.50 20.26 -9.29
N LYS A 125 -31.77 21.51 -9.71
CA LYS A 125 -33.10 21.97 -10.12
C LYS A 125 -33.68 21.18 -11.29
N GLU A 126 -32.83 20.70 -12.18
CA GLU A 126 -33.21 19.87 -13.32
C GLU A 126 -33.63 18.45 -12.90
N GLY A 127 -33.45 18.08 -11.62
CA GLY A 127 -33.81 16.78 -11.07
C GLY A 127 -32.84 15.67 -11.48
N ILE A 128 -31.61 16.02 -11.82
CA ILE A 128 -30.51 15.05 -11.95
C ILE A 128 -29.94 14.86 -10.55
N GLY A 129 -29.91 13.62 -10.08
CA GLY A 129 -29.43 13.29 -8.74
C GLY A 129 -28.20 12.40 -8.69
N VAL A 130 -27.52 12.47 -7.56
CA VAL A 130 -26.47 11.56 -7.13
C VAL A 130 -26.83 11.01 -5.75
N LEU A 131 -26.72 9.69 -5.61
CA LEU A 131 -26.94 8.98 -4.36
C LEU A 131 -25.66 8.26 -3.96
N LEU A 132 -25.21 8.45 -2.73
CA LEU A 132 -24.14 7.68 -2.10
C LEU A 132 -24.75 6.70 -1.10
N ASP A 133 -24.45 5.41 -1.24
CA ASP A 133 -24.66 4.43 -0.16
C ASP A 133 -23.46 4.47 0.80
N LYS A 134 -23.68 4.91 2.05
CA LYS A 134 -22.66 5.05 3.08
C LYS A 134 -22.03 3.73 3.50
N ARG A 135 -22.70 2.59 3.29
CA ARG A 135 -22.21 1.25 3.67
C ARG A 135 -21.22 0.71 2.65
N SER A 136 -21.59 0.79 1.38
CA SER A 136 -20.75 0.29 0.28
C SER A 136 -19.79 1.34 -0.27
N LEU A 137 -19.98 2.63 0.07
CA LEU A 137 -19.30 3.77 -0.53
C LEU A 137 -19.43 3.78 -2.06
N GLN A 138 -20.60 3.38 -2.56
CA GLN A 138 -20.91 3.39 -3.99
C GLN A 138 -21.76 4.60 -4.34
N PHE A 139 -21.39 5.27 -5.43
CA PHE A 139 -22.17 6.36 -5.98
C PHE A 139 -23.05 5.86 -7.12
N LYS A 140 -24.26 6.42 -7.16
CA LYS A 140 -25.19 6.27 -8.27
C LYS A 140 -25.45 7.63 -8.89
N TYR A 141 -25.06 7.79 -10.15
CA TYR A 141 -25.11 9.06 -10.86
C TYR A 141 -26.25 9.11 -11.87
N ASN A 142 -26.57 10.32 -12.32
CA ASN A 142 -27.60 10.59 -13.33
C ASN A 142 -28.97 10.02 -12.95
N LEU A 143 -29.29 10.05 -11.65
CA LEU A 143 -30.59 9.59 -11.17
C LEU A 143 -31.68 10.50 -11.73
N PRO A 144 -32.66 9.96 -12.47
CA PRO A 144 -33.70 10.76 -13.11
C PRO A 144 -34.78 11.14 -12.10
N LEU A 145 -34.44 12.02 -11.18
CA LEU A 145 -35.33 12.56 -10.15
C LEU A 145 -36.15 13.75 -10.66
N TYR A 146 -36.19 13.99 -11.97
CA TYR A 146 -36.99 15.05 -12.60
C TYR A 146 -38.48 14.99 -12.22
N ARG A 147 -39.02 13.78 -11.97
CA ARG A 147 -40.39 13.64 -11.47
C ARG A 147 -40.55 14.16 -10.05
N LEU A 148 -39.52 14.04 -9.22
CA LEU A 148 -39.50 14.62 -7.88
C LEU A 148 -39.32 16.13 -7.96
N SER A 149 -38.33 16.63 -8.71
CA SER A 149 -38.08 18.07 -8.83
C SER A 149 -39.25 18.82 -9.48
N ALA A 150 -39.85 18.28 -10.55
CA ALA A 150 -40.98 18.91 -11.22
C ALA A 150 -42.26 18.88 -10.38
N ARG A 151 -42.51 17.78 -9.65
CA ARG A 151 -43.70 17.64 -8.82
C ARG A 151 -43.58 18.39 -7.50
N TYR A 152 -42.35 18.62 -7.05
CA TYR A 152 -42.05 19.23 -5.77
C TYR A 152 -40.88 20.22 -5.95
N PRO A 153 -41.08 21.36 -6.60
CA PRO A 153 -40.05 22.38 -6.78
C PRO A 153 -39.48 22.87 -5.43
N GLU A 154 -40.25 22.72 -4.36
CA GLU A 154 -39.81 22.99 -2.98
C GLU A 154 -38.68 22.09 -2.48
N LEU A 155 -38.51 20.91 -3.09
CA LEU A 155 -37.38 20.00 -2.82
C LEU A 155 -36.02 20.64 -3.11
N VAL A 156 -36.02 21.55 -4.08
CA VAL A 156 -34.84 22.19 -4.65
C VAL A 156 -34.71 23.61 -4.12
N ALA A 157 -35.79 24.39 -4.18
CA ALA A 157 -35.73 25.82 -3.90
C ALA A 157 -35.94 26.18 -2.43
N GLY A 158 -36.48 25.26 -1.60
CA GLY A 158 -36.85 25.50 -0.21
C GLY A 158 -37.87 26.63 -0.08
N ASN A 159 -39.16 26.30 -0.02
CA ASN A 159 -40.17 27.31 0.29
C ASN A 159 -40.28 27.49 1.82
N THR A 160 -40.62 28.69 2.28
CA THR A 160 -40.84 29.02 3.70
C THR A 160 -41.99 28.23 4.35
N LEU A 161 -42.82 27.58 3.53
CA LEU A 161 -44.06 26.91 3.93
C LEU A 161 -43.97 25.38 3.98
N SER A 162 -42.84 24.77 3.63
CA SER A 162 -42.65 23.32 3.77
C SER A 162 -41.79 22.94 4.96
N CYS A 163 -42.19 21.87 5.62
CA CYS A 163 -41.38 21.17 6.61
C CYS A 163 -40.78 19.92 6.00
N ARG A 164 -39.50 19.68 6.32
CA ARG A 164 -38.72 18.54 5.86
C ARG A 164 -38.30 17.73 7.07
N GLN A 165 -38.54 16.43 7.03
CA GLN A 165 -38.12 15.53 8.08
C GLN A 165 -37.49 14.27 7.48
N ILE A 166 -36.28 13.95 7.93
CA ILE A 166 -35.63 12.69 7.59
C ILE A 166 -35.99 11.66 8.65
N ARG A 167 -36.54 10.53 8.22
CA ARG A 167 -36.91 9.39 9.09
C ARG A 167 -36.28 8.13 8.50
N ASN A 168 -35.27 7.60 9.17
CA ASN A 168 -34.44 6.52 8.63
C ASN A 168 -33.90 6.90 7.25
N ASP A 169 -34.09 6.04 6.24
CA ASP A 169 -33.69 6.28 4.84
C ASP A 169 -34.81 6.91 4.00
N SER A 170 -35.74 7.62 4.63
CA SER A 170 -36.85 8.29 3.94
C SER A 170 -36.88 9.78 4.23
N ILE A 171 -37.08 10.58 3.19
CA ILE A 171 -37.29 12.01 3.30
C ILE A 171 -38.79 12.28 3.22
N CYS A 172 -39.33 12.83 4.30
CA CYS A 172 -40.74 13.23 4.41
C CYS A 172 -40.87 14.73 4.17
N PHE A 173 -41.74 15.11 3.24
CA PHE A 173 -42.09 16.48 2.95
C PHE A 173 -43.52 16.74 3.35
N TYR A 174 -43.74 17.86 4.03
CA TYR A 174 -45.05 18.33 4.44
C TYR A 174 -45.23 19.72 3.84
N ASP A 175 -46.15 19.82 2.87
CA ASP A 175 -46.64 21.10 2.37
C ASP A 175 -47.88 21.54 3.18
N THR A 176 -48.13 22.84 3.23
CA THR A 176 -49.31 23.51 3.81
C THR A 176 -50.63 22.90 3.36
N SER A 177 -50.68 22.30 2.18
CA SER A 177 -51.83 21.54 1.66
C SER A 177 -52.08 20.18 2.35
N ARG A 178 -51.28 19.83 3.38
CA ARG A 178 -51.27 18.54 4.13
C ARG A 178 -50.84 17.33 3.30
N LEU A 179 -50.39 17.50 2.06
CA LEU A 179 -49.86 16.41 1.26
C LEU A 179 -48.50 15.96 1.82
N ARG A 180 -48.46 14.72 2.32
CA ARG A 180 -47.22 14.05 2.73
C ARG A 180 -46.61 13.36 1.52
N VAL A 181 -45.40 13.76 1.17
CA VAL A 181 -44.57 13.06 0.18
C VAL A 181 -43.51 12.30 0.93
N VAL A 182 -43.32 11.03 0.58
CA VAL A 182 -42.25 10.21 1.15
C VAL A 182 -41.36 9.76 0.01
N VAL A 183 -40.09 10.16 0.07
CA VAL A 183 -39.04 9.73 -0.85
C VAL A 183 -38.18 8.70 -0.12
N ASN A 184 -38.27 7.43 -0.53
CA ASN A 184 -37.49 6.34 0.06
C ASN A 184 -36.16 6.18 -0.69
N LEU A 185 -35.05 6.51 -0.03
CA LEU A 185 -33.72 6.48 -0.63
C LEU A 185 -33.26 5.06 -0.95
N LYS A 186 -33.69 4.07 -0.16
CA LYS A 186 -33.40 2.65 -0.43
C LYS A 186 -34.11 2.16 -1.69
N GLU A 187 -35.33 2.63 -1.96
CA GLU A 187 -36.04 2.27 -3.20
C GLU A 187 -35.39 2.92 -4.41
N ILE A 188 -34.96 4.18 -4.31
CA ILE A 188 -34.19 4.86 -5.37
C ILE A 188 -32.90 4.09 -5.65
N ASP A 189 -32.17 3.72 -4.60
CA ASP A 189 -30.97 2.91 -4.69
C ASP A 189 -31.25 1.59 -5.45
N GLN A 190 -32.26 0.83 -5.04
CA GLN A 190 -32.62 -0.45 -5.67
C GLN A 190 -33.11 -0.31 -7.12
N ALA A 191 -33.80 0.78 -7.45
CA ALA A 191 -34.35 1.04 -8.79
C ALA A 191 -33.32 1.59 -9.78
N ALA A 192 -32.19 2.11 -9.30
CA ALA A 192 -31.12 2.64 -10.12
C ALA A 192 -30.25 1.50 -10.69
N SER A 193 -30.69 0.96 -11.83
CA SER A 193 -30.17 -0.30 -12.40
C SER A 193 -28.95 -0.19 -13.33
N GLY A 194 -28.29 0.97 -13.48
CA GLY A 194 -27.37 1.14 -14.63
C GLY A 194 -26.09 1.97 -14.45
N THR A 195 -25.91 2.72 -13.37
CA THR A 195 -24.78 3.66 -13.24
C THR A 195 -24.29 3.72 -11.80
N SER A 196 -23.83 2.57 -11.29
CA SER A 196 -23.11 2.51 -10.02
C SER A 196 -21.61 2.43 -10.29
N GLU A 197 -20.86 3.40 -9.79
CA GLU A 197 -19.40 3.30 -9.77
C GLU A 197 -18.95 3.13 -8.32
N PRO A 198 -18.11 2.13 -8.03
CA PRO A 198 -17.49 2.05 -6.73
C PRO A 198 -16.54 3.22 -6.57
N MET A 199 -16.48 3.76 -5.36
CA MET A 199 -15.38 4.61 -4.98
C MET A 199 -14.08 3.83 -5.10
N ILE A 200 -13.17 4.30 -5.95
CA ILE A 200 -11.87 3.66 -6.15
C ILE A 200 -10.98 4.07 -4.97
N LEU A 201 -11.01 3.24 -3.93
CA LEU A 201 -10.07 3.36 -2.84
C LEU A 201 -8.73 2.74 -3.32
N PRO A 202 -7.60 3.46 -3.35
CA PRO A 202 -6.29 2.85 -3.47
C PRO A 202 -6.20 1.65 -2.53
N PRO A 203 -5.62 0.53 -2.99
CA PRO A 203 -5.42 -0.62 -2.13
C PRO A 203 -4.70 -0.18 -0.86
N SER A 204 -5.13 -0.66 0.30
CA SER A 204 -4.37 -0.43 1.53
C SER A 204 -2.93 -0.92 1.32
N TRP A 205 -1.96 -0.30 1.99
CA TRP A 205 -0.57 -0.74 1.95
C TRP A 205 -0.45 -2.25 2.28
N GLU A 206 -1.38 -2.78 3.08
CA GLU A 206 -1.52 -4.20 3.42
C GLU A 206 -1.77 -5.07 2.18
N ALA A 207 -2.62 -4.62 1.25
CA ALA A 207 -2.88 -5.33 0.00
C ALA A 207 -1.61 -5.40 -0.88
N TYR A 208 -0.83 -4.31 -0.92
CA TYR A 208 0.47 -4.30 -1.59
C TYR A 208 1.47 -5.21 -0.88
N ALA A 209 1.51 -5.19 0.45
CA ALA A 209 2.40 -6.05 1.24
C ALA A 209 2.07 -7.54 1.06
N ILE A 210 0.79 -7.91 0.99
CA ILE A 210 0.34 -9.27 0.69
C ILE A 210 0.77 -9.66 -0.73
N GLY A 211 0.57 -8.78 -1.72
CA GLY A 211 1.00 -9.02 -3.10
C GLY A 211 2.50 -9.23 -3.24
N LEU A 212 3.31 -8.36 -2.62
CA LEU A 212 4.76 -8.47 -2.59
C LEU A 212 5.23 -9.71 -1.82
N GLY A 213 4.59 -10.03 -0.69
CA GLY A 213 4.87 -11.24 0.07
C GLY A 213 4.59 -12.52 -0.71
N GLY A 214 3.47 -12.56 -1.45
CA GLY A 214 3.14 -13.66 -2.36
C GLY A 214 4.15 -13.82 -3.49
N LEU A 215 4.59 -12.71 -4.10
CA LEU A 215 5.62 -12.72 -5.13
C LEU A 215 6.98 -13.21 -4.59
N ALA A 216 7.37 -12.74 -3.40
CA ALA A 216 8.60 -13.19 -2.74
C ALA A 216 8.57 -14.70 -2.46
N LEU A 217 7.44 -15.23 -1.97
CA LEU A 217 7.25 -16.66 -1.74
C LEU A 217 7.37 -17.46 -3.04
N LEU A 218 6.74 -17.01 -4.13
CA LEU A 218 6.85 -17.65 -5.45
C LEU A 218 8.29 -17.68 -5.94
N LEU A 219 9.02 -16.56 -5.82
CA LEU A 219 10.43 -16.48 -6.24
C LEU A 219 11.32 -17.39 -5.38
N THR A 220 11.12 -17.43 -4.07
CA THR A 220 11.86 -18.37 -3.19
C THR A 220 11.54 -19.83 -3.52
N GLY A 221 10.27 -20.16 -3.78
CA GLY A 221 9.87 -21.51 -4.20
C GLY A 221 10.51 -21.93 -5.51
N ALA A 222 10.51 -21.04 -6.52
CA ALA A 222 11.17 -21.26 -7.80
C ALA A 222 12.69 -21.43 -7.64
N GLY A 223 13.32 -20.63 -6.78
CA GLY A 223 14.75 -20.73 -6.46
C GLY A 223 15.12 -22.06 -5.80
N ILE A 224 14.35 -22.51 -4.80
CA ILE A 224 14.54 -23.80 -4.14
C ILE A 224 14.35 -24.95 -5.12
N PHE A 225 13.31 -24.89 -5.97
CA PHE A 225 13.07 -25.90 -7.00
C PHE A 225 14.24 -26.00 -7.98
N TYR A 226 14.74 -24.86 -8.46
CA TYR A 226 15.91 -24.79 -9.34
C TYR A 226 17.16 -25.39 -8.70
N LEU A 227 17.45 -25.04 -7.43
CA LEU A 227 18.59 -25.57 -6.68
C LEU A 227 18.48 -27.08 -6.40
N ARG A 228 17.27 -27.59 -6.14
CA ARG A 228 17.02 -29.03 -5.95
C ARG A 228 17.18 -29.81 -7.26
N LYS A 229 16.77 -29.24 -8.39
CA LYS A 229 16.95 -29.88 -9.71
C LYS A 229 18.43 -30.01 -10.11
N ARG A 230 19.31 -29.15 -9.56
CA ARG A 230 20.77 -29.22 -9.77
C ARG A 230 21.48 -30.29 -8.93
N LYS A 231 20.82 -30.90 -7.93
CA LYS A 231 21.43 -31.88 -7.03
C LYS A 231 20.76 -33.25 -7.15
N SER A 232 21.09 -34.01 -8.19
CA SER A 232 20.94 -35.48 -8.25
C SER A 232 21.64 -36.05 -9.50
N PRO A 233 22.14 -37.29 -9.51
CA PRO A 233 23.23 -37.82 -8.68
C PRO A 233 24.36 -38.40 -9.56
N GLN A 234 25.62 -38.23 -9.15
CA GLN A 234 26.73 -39.05 -9.64
C GLN A 234 27.32 -39.81 -8.47
N VAL A 235 27.05 -41.12 -8.39
CA VAL A 235 27.96 -42.10 -7.81
C VAL A 235 27.70 -43.46 -8.48
N MET A 236 28.65 -43.99 -9.23
CA MET A 236 29.41 -45.20 -8.86
C MET A 236 30.37 -45.66 -9.97
N ASN A 237 31.61 -45.87 -9.52
CA ASN A 237 32.61 -46.86 -9.96
C ASN A 237 33.22 -46.75 -11.36
N ALA A 238 34.54 -46.52 -11.42
CA ALA A 238 35.49 -47.57 -11.80
C ALA A 238 36.94 -47.06 -11.66
N SER A 239 37.70 -47.83 -10.90
CA SER A 239 39.08 -48.28 -11.13
C SER A 239 40.08 -47.39 -11.87
N ALA A 240 41.16 -47.12 -11.14
CA ALA A 240 42.47 -46.73 -11.62
C ALA A 240 42.88 -47.40 -12.95
N SER A 241 43.41 -46.62 -13.89
CA SER A 241 44.83 -46.68 -14.26
C SER A 241 45.14 -45.82 -15.48
N ARG A 242 46.27 -45.10 -15.40
CA ARG A 242 47.12 -44.58 -16.48
C ARG A 242 46.50 -43.56 -17.44
N ILE A 243 46.93 -42.30 -17.29
CA ILE A 243 47.58 -41.50 -18.35
C ILE A 243 48.51 -40.51 -17.61
N HIS A 244 49.82 -40.77 -17.65
CA HIS A 244 50.83 -39.75 -17.47
C HIS A 244 51.03 -39.11 -18.84
N GLU A 245 50.35 -38.00 -19.08
CA GLU A 245 50.72 -37.02 -20.10
C GLU A 245 51.11 -35.74 -19.37
N GLU A 246 52.17 -35.10 -19.85
CA GLU A 246 52.92 -34.00 -19.24
C GLU A 246 52.01 -32.92 -18.62
N SER A 247 51.78 -33.02 -17.31
CA SER A 247 51.16 -31.94 -16.55
C SER A 247 52.15 -30.78 -16.45
N SER A 248 51.65 -29.55 -16.63
CA SER A 248 52.45 -28.33 -16.43
C SER A 248 52.92 -28.13 -14.98
N TRP A 249 52.54 -29.02 -14.05
CA TRP A 249 52.83 -28.93 -12.62
C TRP A 249 53.27 -30.28 -12.04
N PRO A 250 54.44 -30.82 -12.46
CA PRO A 250 54.86 -32.17 -12.08
C PRO A 250 55.11 -32.32 -10.57
N GLU A 251 55.51 -31.23 -9.90
CA GLU A 251 55.84 -31.20 -8.47
C GLU A 251 54.61 -31.39 -7.57
N LEU A 252 53.40 -31.20 -8.09
CA LEU A 252 52.15 -31.37 -7.34
C LEU A 252 51.62 -32.81 -7.39
N HIS A 253 52.10 -33.66 -8.31
CA HIS A 253 51.61 -35.03 -8.46
C HIS A 253 51.79 -35.92 -7.22
N PRO A 254 52.92 -35.88 -6.49
CA PRO A 254 53.12 -36.72 -5.30
C PRO A 254 52.08 -36.46 -4.19
N TYR A 255 51.46 -35.28 -4.21
CA TYR A 255 50.54 -34.81 -3.19
C TYR A 255 49.07 -34.96 -3.58
N ILE A 256 48.76 -35.56 -4.73
CA ILE A 256 47.37 -35.85 -5.13
C ILE A 256 46.71 -36.76 -4.10
N GLY A 257 45.55 -36.33 -3.60
CA GLY A 257 44.79 -36.96 -2.53
C GLY A 257 45.23 -36.56 -1.12
N GLN A 258 46.23 -35.70 -0.97
CA GLN A 258 46.80 -35.30 0.32
C GLN A 258 46.52 -33.83 0.64
N THR A 259 46.68 -33.49 1.92
CA THR A 259 46.66 -32.10 2.41
C THR A 259 48.09 -31.68 2.74
N ILE A 260 48.53 -30.58 2.14
CA ILE A 260 49.87 -30.02 2.34
C ILE A 260 49.80 -28.63 2.98
N VAL A 261 50.82 -28.32 3.78
CA VAL A 261 50.97 -27.01 4.40
C VAL A 261 51.40 -25.96 3.37
N GLN A 262 51.14 -24.69 3.70
CA GLN A 262 51.42 -23.55 2.81
C GLN A 262 52.84 -23.55 2.23
N GLN A 263 53.85 -23.85 3.05
CA GLN A 263 55.26 -23.80 2.63
C GLN A 263 55.57 -24.82 1.53
N VAL A 264 55.02 -26.03 1.63
CA VAL A 264 55.20 -27.09 0.63
C VAL A 264 54.50 -26.70 -0.67
N LEU A 265 53.32 -26.11 -0.59
CA LEU A 265 52.64 -25.61 -1.79
C LEU A 265 53.41 -24.46 -2.46
N ASP A 266 53.99 -23.54 -1.68
CA ASP A 266 54.78 -22.44 -2.23
C ASP A 266 56.04 -22.94 -2.96
N GLU A 267 56.64 -24.02 -2.48
CA GLU A 267 57.76 -24.72 -3.13
C GLU A 267 57.31 -25.38 -4.44
N CYS A 268 56.23 -26.17 -4.43
CA CYS A 268 55.69 -26.81 -5.63
C CYS A 268 55.22 -25.82 -6.72
N LEU A 269 54.97 -24.57 -6.36
CA LEU A 269 54.58 -23.49 -7.27
C LEU A 269 55.77 -22.59 -7.67
N GLY A 270 56.96 -22.81 -7.12
CA GLY A 270 58.16 -22.01 -7.39
C GLY A 270 58.05 -20.55 -6.92
N ILE A 271 57.32 -20.26 -5.85
CA ILE A 271 57.08 -18.89 -5.35
C ILE A 271 57.71 -18.60 -3.99
N GLN A 272 58.51 -19.51 -3.44
CA GLN A 272 59.22 -19.39 -2.17
C GLN A 272 60.25 -18.25 -2.13
N GLU A 273 60.85 -17.89 -3.27
CA GLU A 273 61.89 -16.84 -3.36
C GLU A 273 61.31 -15.41 -3.44
N VAL A 274 59.98 -15.25 -3.43
CA VAL A 274 59.33 -13.94 -3.50
C VAL A 274 59.46 -13.24 -2.14
N ALA A 275 60.28 -12.19 -2.07
CA ALA A 275 60.65 -11.51 -0.82
C ALA A 275 59.48 -10.91 -0.01
N SER A 276 58.33 -10.62 -0.64
CA SER A 276 57.16 -10.04 0.03
C SER A 276 56.05 -11.06 0.21
N SER A 277 55.62 -11.26 1.46
CA SER A 277 54.53 -12.18 1.83
C SER A 277 53.20 -11.84 1.14
N ASN A 278 52.90 -10.56 0.94
CA ASN A 278 51.70 -10.12 0.21
C ASN A 278 51.75 -10.48 -1.27
N ILE A 279 52.93 -10.33 -1.91
CA ILE A 279 53.11 -10.69 -3.31
C ILE A 279 53.02 -12.22 -3.48
N GLN A 280 53.62 -12.97 -2.55
CA GLN A 280 53.54 -14.43 -2.53
C GLN A 280 52.09 -14.92 -2.39
N ARG A 281 51.31 -14.33 -1.49
CA ARG A 281 49.87 -14.64 -1.31
C ARG A 281 49.06 -14.39 -2.59
N ASN A 282 49.33 -13.27 -3.27
CA ASN A 282 48.63 -12.92 -4.51
C ASN A 282 49.01 -13.88 -5.65
N LYS A 283 50.31 -14.17 -5.83
CA LYS A 283 50.80 -15.13 -6.82
C LYS A 283 50.23 -16.53 -6.57
N ARG A 284 50.23 -17.02 -5.33
CA ARG A 284 49.62 -18.30 -4.96
C ARG A 284 48.16 -18.36 -5.35
N SER A 285 47.40 -17.31 -5.04
CA SER A 285 45.97 -17.26 -5.36
C SER A 285 45.72 -17.27 -6.88
N ALA A 286 46.57 -16.60 -7.65
CA ALA A 286 46.49 -16.60 -9.11
C ALA A 286 46.84 -17.97 -9.71
N LEU A 287 47.92 -18.62 -9.24
CA LEU A 287 48.35 -19.93 -9.73
C LEU A 287 47.34 -21.03 -9.37
N ILE A 288 46.80 -21.03 -8.14
CA ILE A 288 45.73 -21.96 -7.75
C ILE A 288 44.51 -21.78 -8.67
N LYS A 289 44.15 -20.53 -8.98
CA LYS A 289 43.04 -20.25 -9.89
C LYS A 289 43.32 -20.81 -11.29
N GLN A 290 44.51 -20.56 -11.83
CA GLN A 290 44.94 -21.08 -13.13
C GLN A 290 44.91 -22.61 -13.19
N ILE A 291 45.45 -23.29 -12.16
CA ILE A 291 45.42 -24.76 -12.05
C ILE A 291 43.98 -25.27 -12.00
N ASN A 292 43.11 -24.61 -11.23
CA ASN A 292 41.73 -25.06 -11.05
C ASN A 292 40.84 -24.81 -12.26
N GLU A 293 41.19 -23.83 -13.10
CA GLU A 293 40.50 -23.51 -14.37
C GLU A 293 41.00 -24.38 -15.54
N ASP A 294 42.20 -24.96 -15.43
CA ASP A 294 42.74 -25.87 -16.43
C ASP A 294 42.29 -27.32 -16.18
N ASP A 295 41.22 -27.72 -16.88
CA ASP A 295 40.68 -29.07 -16.82
C ASP A 295 41.68 -30.15 -17.33
N ALA A 296 42.76 -29.76 -18.02
CA ALA A 296 43.78 -30.71 -18.48
C ALA A 296 44.64 -31.28 -17.34
N THR A 297 44.77 -30.54 -16.22
CA THR A 297 45.64 -30.88 -15.08
C THR A 297 45.22 -32.13 -14.32
N GLY A 298 43.93 -32.51 -14.36
CA GLY A 298 43.41 -33.71 -13.70
C GLY A 298 43.33 -33.63 -12.17
N PHE A 299 43.53 -32.46 -11.57
CA PHE A 299 43.35 -32.23 -10.14
C PHE A 299 42.93 -30.78 -9.83
N ARG A 300 42.43 -30.52 -8.62
CA ARG A 300 42.15 -29.17 -8.10
C ARG A 300 42.74 -28.98 -6.72
N ILE A 301 43.10 -27.75 -6.40
CA ILE A 301 43.62 -27.34 -5.11
C ILE A 301 42.53 -26.60 -4.34
N GLU A 302 42.12 -27.15 -3.21
CA GLU A 302 41.11 -26.59 -2.31
C GLU A 302 41.78 -26.08 -1.02
N ARG A 303 41.31 -24.95 -0.49
CA ARG A 303 41.80 -24.41 0.79
C ARG A 303 41.04 -25.05 1.95
N VAL A 304 41.76 -25.61 2.90
CA VAL A 304 41.21 -26.24 4.10
C VAL A 304 41.75 -25.49 5.33
N ARG A 305 40.92 -25.25 6.34
CA ARG A 305 41.41 -24.64 7.59
C ARG A 305 42.27 -25.65 8.34
N ASN A 306 43.43 -25.21 8.82
CA ASN A 306 44.29 -26.06 9.63
C ASN A 306 43.58 -26.45 10.94
N ALA A 307 43.76 -27.70 11.38
CA ALA A 307 43.06 -28.26 12.54
C ALA A 307 43.60 -27.73 13.88
N GLU A 308 44.87 -27.33 13.92
CA GLU A 308 45.54 -26.80 15.12
C GLU A 308 45.38 -25.27 15.24
N ASP A 309 45.40 -24.54 14.12
CA ASP A 309 45.14 -23.09 14.09
C ASP A 309 44.23 -22.70 12.92
N SER A 310 42.97 -22.37 13.24
CA SER A 310 41.95 -21.96 12.26
C SER A 310 42.29 -20.69 11.46
N ARG A 311 43.32 -19.92 11.87
CA ARG A 311 43.82 -18.73 11.15
C ARG A 311 44.74 -19.11 9.99
N ILE A 312 45.27 -20.33 9.97
CA ILE A 312 46.17 -20.86 8.95
C ILE A 312 45.36 -21.74 7.99
N TYR A 313 45.72 -21.70 6.71
CA TYR A 313 45.13 -22.54 5.68
C TYR A 313 46.14 -23.58 5.20
N ASP A 314 45.69 -24.82 5.16
CA ASP A 314 46.32 -25.91 4.42
C ASP A 314 45.64 -26.08 3.06
N TYR A 315 46.24 -26.89 2.20
CA TYR A 315 45.81 -27.05 0.82
C TYR A 315 45.63 -28.51 0.47
N HIS A 316 44.41 -28.89 0.08
CA HIS A 316 44.08 -30.26 -0.31
C HIS A 316 44.11 -30.38 -1.84
N ILE A 317 44.91 -31.31 -2.36
CA ILE A 317 45.02 -31.56 -3.80
C ILE A 317 44.09 -32.72 -4.15
N ARG A 318 42.94 -32.39 -4.76
CA ARG A 318 41.89 -33.35 -5.06
C ARG A 318 41.98 -33.81 -6.51
N PHE A 319 42.03 -35.12 -6.74
CA PHE A 319 41.94 -35.69 -8.09
C PHE A 319 40.58 -35.41 -8.74
N ILE A 320 40.59 -35.04 -10.02
CA ILE A 320 39.38 -34.87 -10.83
C ILE A 320 39.44 -35.88 -11.97
N PRO A 321 38.52 -36.85 -12.00
CA PRO A 321 38.41 -37.74 -13.15
C PRO A 321 38.05 -36.90 -14.38
N LYS A 322 38.78 -37.07 -15.48
CA LYS A 322 38.34 -36.60 -16.79
C LYS A 322 37.08 -37.40 -17.16
N ASN A 323 35.98 -36.69 -17.43
CA ASN A 323 34.75 -37.30 -17.94
C ASN A 323 34.88 -37.72 -19.40
#